data_AF-A0A6G9AL91-F1
#
_entry.id   AF-A0A6G9AL91-F1
#
_cell.length_a   1.000
_cell.length_b   1.000
_cell.length_c   1.000
_cell.angle_alpha   90.00
_cell.angle_beta   90.00
_cell.angle_gamma   90.00
#
_symmetry.space_group_name_H-M   'P 1'
#
loop_
_entity.id
_entity.type
_entity.pdbx_description
1 polymer ?
#
loop_
_entity_poly.entity_id
_entity_poly.type
_entity_poly.pdbx_seq_one_letter_code
_entity_poly.pdbx_strand_id
1 'polypeptide(L)'
;MHTSVNQSFRAFNEPFEGVVRFMYLDILGLVTVGVGNLIDPISAALSLPFQYKNKPGIKTPGAPAATNVIEAEWKLLKGKQELAKLGHRACEKFTNLELSDDSINKLIQNRLQQNESFLKRQKPFKNFDNWPADAQMGILSMAWAMGPGNLHKWTLFAGACERMDFDVAADNCRIREAGNPGVIPRNKANIHLFQNAAAVLAGEADGFYQISTLYYPVWAMKPMVF
;
A
#
# COMPACT_ATOMS: atom_id res chain seq x y z
N MET A 1 -13.03 -5.44 -2.67
CA MET A 1 -11.87 -6.00 -3.40
C MET A 1 -11.94 -7.52 -3.34
N HIS A 2 -11.37 -8.21 -4.33
CA HIS A 2 -11.25 -9.67 -4.34
C HIS A 2 -10.33 -10.16 -3.21
N THR A 3 -10.62 -11.36 -2.71
CA THR A 3 -9.83 -12.00 -1.65
C THR A 3 -8.35 -12.17 -2.04
N SER A 4 -8.09 -12.51 -3.30
CA SER A 4 -6.74 -12.67 -3.88
C SER A 4 -5.90 -11.40 -3.74
N VAL A 5 -6.50 -10.22 -3.91
CA VAL A 5 -5.84 -8.92 -3.73
C VAL A 5 -5.49 -8.70 -2.27
N ASN A 6 -6.46 -8.87 -1.37
CA ASN A 6 -6.25 -8.65 0.06
C ASN A 6 -5.14 -9.55 0.63
N GLN A 7 -5.14 -10.84 0.25
CA GLN A 7 -4.14 -11.80 0.72
C GLN A 7 -2.74 -11.54 0.16
N SER A 8 -2.65 -10.99 -1.05
CA SER A 8 -1.37 -10.80 -1.74
C SER A 8 -0.75 -9.42 -1.54
N PHE A 9 -1.51 -8.44 -1.04
CA PHE A 9 -1.10 -7.03 -1.02
C PHE A 9 0.21 -6.80 -0.25
N ARG A 10 0.40 -7.45 0.90
CA ARG A 10 1.65 -7.31 1.68
C ARG A 10 2.85 -7.76 0.85
N ALA A 11 2.80 -8.96 0.28
CA ALA A 11 3.89 -9.51 -0.52
C ALA A 11 4.14 -8.67 -1.79
N PHE A 12 3.08 -8.13 -2.39
CA PHE A 12 3.18 -7.19 -3.50
C PHE A 12 3.89 -5.89 -3.12
N ASN A 13 3.58 -5.32 -1.95
CA ASN A 13 4.01 -3.98 -1.56
C ASN A 13 5.37 -3.94 -0.84
N GLU A 14 5.76 -5.04 -0.19
CA GLU A 14 7.00 -5.16 0.59
C GLU A 14 8.28 -4.85 -0.21
N PRO A 15 8.44 -5.26 -1.48
CA PRO A 15 9.59 -4.87 -2.30
C PRO A 15 9.73 -3.35 -2.54
N PHE A 16 8.65 -2.58 -2.38
CA PHE A 16 8.66 -1.13 -2.60
C PHE A 16 8.90 -0.32 -1.32
N GLU A 17 8.27 -0.72 -0.21
CA GLU A 17 8.27 0.04 1.05
C GLU A 17 9.14 -0.59 2.15
N GLY A 18 9.43 -1.89 2.04
CA GLY A 18 9.92 -2.71 3.15
C GLY A 18 8.87 -2.92 4.25
N VAL A 19 9.25 -3.67 5.30
CA VAL A 19 8.44 -3.86 6.51
C VAL A 19 9.23 -3.38 7.71
N VAL A 20 8.86 -2.23 8.27
CA VAL A 20 9.53 -1.63 9.44
C VAL A 20 8.66 -1.84 10.67
N ARG A 21 9.03 -2.78 11.54
CA ARG A 21 8.19 -3.11 12.71
C ARG A 21 8.14 -2.01 13.77
N PHE A 22 9.06 -1.06 13.74
CA PHE A 22 9.16 0.05 14.70
C PHE A 22 8.82 1.40 14.08
N MET A 23 8.52 2.39 14.92
CA MET A 23 8.24 3.74 14.45
C MET A 23 9.48 4.36 13.78
N TYR A 24 9.29 5.10 12.69
CA TYR A 24 10.35 5.83 12.01
C TYR A 24 9.84 7.16 11.45
N LEU A 25 10.75 8.05 11.04
CA LEU A 25 10.38 9.25 10.29
C LEU A 25 10.46 8.97 8.79
N ASP A 26 9.39 9.28 8.07
CA ASP A 26 9.42 9.34 6.61
C ASP A 26 10.23 10.55 6.11
N ILE A 27 10.36 10.69 4.79
CA ILE A 27 11.11 11.78 4.16
C ILE A 27 10.53 13.18 4.47
N LEU A 28 9.26 13.25 4.89
CA LEU A 28 8.56 14.46 5.29
C LEU A 28 8.66 14.74 6.80
N GLY A 29 9.34 13.88 7.57
CA GLY A 29 9.47 14.04 9.02
C GLY A 29 8.21 13.64 9.80
N LEU A 30 7.35 12.82 9.20
CA LEU A 30 6.14 12.30 9.83
C LEU A 30 6.37 10.90 10.39
N VAL A 31 5.79 10.64 11.57
CA VAL A 31 5.96 9.34 12.24
C VAL A 31 5.17 8.27 11.51
N THR A 32 5.85 7.19 11.13
CA THR A 32 5.36 6.11 10.26
C THR A 32 5.76 4.75 10.83
N VAL A 33 5.03 3.68 10.50
CA VAL A 33 5.33 2.30 10.91
C VAL A 33 4.88 1.27 9.87
N GLY A 34 5.38 0.05 9.96
CA GLY A 34 5.00 -1.07 9.11
C GLY A 34 5.43 -0.85 7.67
N VAL A 35 4.48 -0.99 6.75
CA VAL A 35 4.69 -0.85 5.29
C VAL A 35 4.29 0.57 4.84
N GLY A 36 4.94 1.60 5.37
CA GLY A 36 4.62 3.00 5.02
C GLY A 36 3.31 3.53 5.63
N ASN A 37 2.88 3.01 6.79
CA ASN A 37 1.65 3.50 7.43
C ASN A 37 1.92 4.73 8.30
N LEU A 38 1.49 5.88 7.80
CA LEU A 38 1.52 7.15 8.54
C LEU A 38 0.69 7.04 9.83
N ILE A 39 1.32 7.34 10.96
CA ILE A 39 0.73 7.37 12.32
C ILE A 39 0.93 8.75 12.98
N ASP A 40 0.87 9.78 12.13
CA ASP A 40 0.86 11.20 12.49
C ASP A 40 -0.50 11.76 12.04
N PRO A 41 -1.37 12.26 12.95
CA PRO A 41 -1.10 12.69 14.32
C PRO A 41 -0.99 11.55 15.35
N ILE A 42 -0.46 11.87 16.53
CA ILE A 42 -0.20 10.93 17.64
C ILE A 42 -1.39 10.02 17.98
N SER A 43 -2.63 10.49 17.84
CA SER A 43 -3.83 9.68 18.09
C SER A 43 -3.88 8.41 17.24
N ALA A 44 -3.31 8.42 16.03
CA ALA A 44 -3.18 7.24 15.19
C ALA A 44 -2.22 6.22 15.82
N ALA A 45 -1.10 6.66 16.39
CA ALA A 45 -0.13 5.79 17.04
C ALA A 45 -0.68 5.14 18.33
N LEU A 46 -1.40 5.91 19.15
CA LEU A 46 -1.97 5.43 20.42
C LEU A 46 -3.05 4.35 20.25
N SER A 47 -3.61 4.21 19.06
CA SER A 47 -4.59 3.17 18.74
C SER A 47 -3.97 1.82 18.38
N LEU A 48 -2.65 1.76 18.23
CA LEU A 48 -1.96 0.57 17.74
C LEU A 48 -1.43 -0.30 18.89
N PRO A 49 -1.48 -1.64 18.74
CA PRO A 49 -1.05 -2.59 19.77
C PRO A 49 0.48 -2.78 19.74
N PHE A 50 1.23 -1.71 20.04
CA PHE A 50 2.68 -1.80 20.17
C PHE A 50 3.06 -2.74 21.32
N GLN A 51 4.14 -3.48 21.10
CA GLN A 51 4.76 -4.37 22.08
C GLN A 51 6.23 -4.01 22.24
N TYR A 52 6.82 -4.39 23.36
CA TYR A 52 8.25 -4.21 23.57
C TYR A 52 9.08 -5.13 22.67
N LYS A 53 10.13 -4.58 22.05
CA LYS A 53 11.09 -5.32 21.22
C LYS A 53 11.83 -6.40 21.97
N ASN A 54 12.23 -7.45 21.27
CA ASN A 54 13.23 -8.39 21.76
C ASN A 54 14.66 -7.85 21.53
N LYS A 55 15.17 -7.02 22.45
CA LYS A 55 16.55 -6.50 22.40
C LYS A 55 17.15 -6.27 23.80
N PRO A 56 18.49 -6.18 23.93
CA PRO A 56 19.14 -5.91 25.21
C PRO A 56 18.58 -4.67 25.92
N GLY A 57 18.38 -4.77 27.24
CA GLY A 57 17.82 -3.70 28.08
C GLY A 57 16.29 -3.67 28.18
N ILE A 58 15.57 -4.46 27.37
CA ILE A 58 14.12 -4.64 27.52
C ILE A 58 13.83 -5.79 28.50
N LYS A 59 13.08 -5.50 29.57
CA LYS A 59 12.76 -6.46 30.63
C LYS A 59 11.64 -7.43 30.26
N THR A 60 10.69 -6.99 29.44
CA THR A 60 9.48 -7.75 29.08
C THR A 60 9.25 -7.75 27.57
N PRO A 61 10.12 -8.38 26.76
CA PRO A 61 9.91 -8.50 25.32
C PRO A 61 8.54 -9.11 24.98
N GLY A 62 7.89 -8.59 23.94
CA GLY A 62 6.57 -9.04 23.49
C GLY A 62 5.40 -8.60 24.36
N ALA A 63 5.63 -8.03 25.55
CA ALA A 63 4.55 -7.49 26.37
C ALA A 63 3.91 -6.25 25.71
N PRO A 64 2.58 -6.06 25.81
CA PRO A 64 1.91 -4.86 25.32
C PRO A 64 2.49 -3.60 25.97
N ALA A 65 2.69 -2.56 25.18
CA ALA A 65 3.12 -1.24 25.66
C ALA A 65 1.92 -0.43 26.17
N ALA A 66 2.09 0.23 27.31
CA ALA A 66 1.10 1.18 27.80
C ALA A 66 1.07 2.45 26.92
N THR A 67 -0.09 3.10 26.83
CA THR A 67 -0.31 4.27 25.96
C THR A 67 0.69 5.40 26.20
N ASN A 68 1.08 5.67 27.45
CA ASN A 68 2.08 6.69 27.79
C ASN A 68 3.50 6.34 27.29
N VAL A 69 3.83 5.05 27.17
CA VAL A 69 5.11 4.59 26.61
C VAL A 69 5.12 4.77 25.09
N ILE A 70 3.99 4.45 24.43
CA ILE A 70 3.79 4.68 22.99
C ILE A 70 3.91 6.18 22.68
N GLU A 71 3.24 7.02 23.47
CA GLU A 71 3.30 8.49 23.35
C GLU A 71 4.73 9.02 23.50
N ALA A 72 5.47 8.53 24.51
CA ALA A 72 6.84 8.97 24.75
C ALA A 72 7.77 8.62 23.58
N GLU A 73 7.69 7.41 23.04
CA GLU A 73 8.49 6.99 21.89
C GLU A 73 8.12 7.75 20.61
N TRP A 74 6.82 7.98 20.38
CA TRP A 74 6.35 8.79 19.26
C TRP A 74 6.89 10.22 19.34
N LYS A 75 6.81 10.87 20.51
CA LYS A 75 7.33 12.24 20.73
C LYS A 75 8.85 12.29 20.58
N LEU A 76 9.56 11.29 21.08
CA LEU A 76 11.02 11.17 20.93
C LEU A 76 11.42 11.19 19.45
N LEU A 77 10.78 10.36 18.61
CA LEU A 77 11.05 10.37 17.18
C LEU A 77 10.59 11.66 16.51
N LYS A 78 9.41 12.17 16.85
CA LYS A 78 8.91 13.42 16.28
C LYS A 78 9.87 14.60 16.53
N GLY A 79 10.54 14.62 17.69
CA GLY A 79 11.56 15.61 18.02
C GLY A 79 12.89 15.45 17.29
N LYS A 80 13.11 14.34 16.56
CA LYS A 80 14.38 13.99 15.87
C LYS A 80 14.30 14.16 14.37
N GLN A 81 13.88 15.34 13.92
CA GLN A 81 13.64 15.65 12.51
C GLN A 81 14.88 15.43 11.61
N GLU A 82 16.09 15.46 12.17
CA GLU A 82 17.32 15.10 11.47
C GLU A 82 17.33 13.66 10.92
N LEU A 83 16.55 12.74 11.51
CA LEU A 83 16.51 11.34 11.09
C LEU A 83 15.71 11.11 9.79
N ALA A 84 14.80 12.04 9.42
CA ALA A 84 13.94 11.92 8.24
C ALA A 84 14.73 11.67 6.94
N LYS A 85 15.91 12.28 6.83
CA LYS A 85 16.79 12.14 5.65
C LYS A 85 17.78 10.97 5.74
N LEU A 86 17.86 10.31 6.88
CA LEU A 86 18.77 9.18 7.13
C LEU A 86 18.07 7.81 6.98
N GLY A 87 16.75 7.83 6.80
CA GLY A 87 15.92 6.64 6.60
C GLY A 87 15.62 5.86 7.89
N HIS A 88 14.72 4.89 7.78
CA HIS A 88 14.17 4.12 8.90
C HIS A 88 15.23 3.48 9.82
N ARG A 89 16.33 2.94 9.28
CA ARG A 89 17.40 2.31 10.08
C ARG A 89 18.03 3.25 11.09
N ALA A 90 18.11 4.56 10.79
CA ALA A 90 18.63 5.55 11.73
C ALA A 90 17.71 5.75 12.95
N CYS A 91 16.41 5.42 12.83
CA CYS A 91 15.41 5.50 13.90
C CYS A 91 15.46 4.27 14.83
N GLU A 92 15.96 3.13 14.38
CA GLU A 92 15.88 1.85 15.09
C GLU A 92 16.50 1.89 16.49
N LYS A 93 17.66 2.53 16.62
CA LYS A 93 18.38 2.65 17.90
C LYS A 93 17.61 3.46 18.96
N PHE A 94 16.66 4.28 18.54
CA PHE A 94 15.83 5.12 19.42
C PHE A 94 14.50 4.46 19.78
N THR A 95 14.16 3.32 19.19
CA THR A 95 12.87 2.65 19.39
C THR A 95 13.01 1.38 20.19
N ASN A 96 12.17 1.24 21.21
CA ASN A 96 12.00 0.10 22.07
C ASN A 96 10.70 -0.64 21.79
N LEU A 97 9.79 -0.05 21.02
CA LEU A 97 8.51 -0.64 20.65
C LEU A 97 8.48 -1.11 19.21
N GLU A 98 7.66 -2.12 18.95
CA GLU A 98 7.39 -2.66 17.63
C GLU A 98 5.96 -3.16 17.50
N LEU A 99 5.50 -3.37 16.27
CA LEU A 99 4.28 -4.10 15.95
C LEU A 99 4.62 -5.54 15.56
N SER A 100 3.77 -6.47 15.99
CA SER A 100 3.79 -7.84 15.47
C SER A 100 3.38 -7.87 13.99
N ASP A 101 3.76 -8.94 13.28
CA ASP A 101 3.36 -9.12 11.88
C ASP A 101 1.84 -9.18 11.70
N ASP A 102 1.10 -9.75 12.65
CA ASP A 102 -0.37 -9.76 12.66
C ASP A 102 -0.95 -8.36 12.77
N SER A 103 -0.37 -7.52 13.64
CA SER A 103 -0.79 -6.13 13.79
C SER A 103 -0.51 -5.32 12.52
N ILE A 104 0.62 -5.55 11.86
CA ILE A 104 0.93 -4.95 10.56
C ILE A 104 -0.04 -5.42 9.48
N ASN A 105 -0.36 -6.72 9.42
CA ASN A 105 -1.33 -7.25 8.45
C ASN A 105 -2.72 -6.63 8.64
N LYS A 106 -3.19 -6.49 9.88
CA LYS A 106 -4.45 -5.80 10.20
C LYS A 106 -4.42 -4.33 9.79
N LEU A 107 -3.29 -3.65 10.01
CA LEU A 107 -3.11 -2.26 9.61
C LEU A 107 -3.20 -2.08 8.08
N ILE A 108 -2.54 -2.96 7.33
CA ILE A 108 -2.62 -3.02 5.87
C ILE A 108 -4.07 -3.23 5.43
N GLN A 109 -4.74 -4.25 5.97
CA GLN A 109 -6.13 -4.57 5.63
C GLN A 109 -7.06 -3.37 5.86
N ASN A 110 -6.96 -2.73 7.03
CA ASN A 110 -7.77 -1.56 7.37
C ASN A 110 -7.53 -0.40 6.38
N ARG A 111 -6.26 -0.13 6.03
CA ARG A 111 -5.92 0.93 5.08
C ARG A 111 -6.43 0.61 3.67
N LEU A 112 -6.35 -0.65 3.22
CA LEU A 112 -6.91 -1.07 1.94
C LEU A 112 -8.42 -0.88 1.90
N GLN A 113 -9.14 -1.27 2.95
CA GLN A 113 -10.58 -1.07 3.04
C GLN A 113 -10.97 0.41 3.02
N GLN A 114 -10.19 1.27 3.70
CA GLN A 114 -10.39 2.72 3.66
C GLN A 114 -10.16 3.28 2.26
N ASN A 115 -9.06 2.89 1.60
CA ASN A 115 -8.74 3.31 0.24
C ASN A 115 -9.81 2.86 -0.76
N GLU A 116 -10.20 1.57 -0.72
CA GLU A 116 -11.28 1.02 -1.53
C GLU A 116 -12.58 1.81 -1.32
N SER A 117 -13.00 1.97 -0.06
CA SER A 117 -14.23 2.70 0.26
C SER A 117 -14.19 4.15 -0.24
N PHE A 118 -13.01 4.79 -0.19
CA PHE A 118 -12.82 6.14 -0.70
C PHE A 118 -12.88 6.20 -2.23
N LEU A 119 -12.24 5.25 -2.91
CA LEU A 119 -12.23 5.15 -4.37
C LEU A 119 -13.65 4.92 -4.90
N LYS A 120 -14.40 3.98 -4.33
CA LYS A 120 -15.78 3.64 -4.77
C LYS A 120 -16.77 4.80 -4.72
N ARG A 121 -16.48 5.86 -3.95
CA ARG A 121 -17.28 7.10 -3.92
C ARG A 121 -17.03 8.01 -5.12
N GLN A 122 -15.93 7.81 -5.84
CA GLN A 122 -15.56 8.59 -7.01
C GLN A 122 -16.19 7.94 -8.25
N LYS A 123 -16.88 8.74 -9.07
CA LYS A 123 -17.59 8.26 -10.28
C LYS A 123 -16.78 7.27 -11.12
N PRO A 124 -15.48 7.53 -11.44
CA PRO A 124 -14.72 6.65 -12.32
C PRO A 124 -14.45 5.25 -11.74
N PHE A 125 -14.58 5.07 -10.43
CA PHE A 125 -14.23 3.84 -9.73
C PHE A 125 -15.45 3.18 -9.06
N LYS A 126 -16.67 3.63 -9.39
CA LYS A 126 -17.90 3.14 -8.76
C LYS A 126 -18.11 1.64 -8.96
N ASN A 127 -17.66 1.09 -10.09
CA ASN A 127 -17.78 -0.32 -10.45
C ASN A 127 -16.55 -1.17 -10.05
N PHE A 128 -15.73 -0.68 -9.12
CA PHE A 128 -14.49 -1.34 -8.66
C PHE A 128 -14.67 -2.83 -8.33
N ASP A 129 -15.80 -3.22 -7.75
CA ASP A 129 -16.08 -4.62 -7.37
C ASP A 129 -16.09 -5.57 -8.58
N ASN A 130 -16.41 -5.06 -9.77
CA ASN A 130 -16.46 -5.83 -11.02
C ASN A 130 -15.12 -5.83 -11.78
N TRP A 131 -14.10 -5.15 -11.27
CA TRP A 131 -12.80 -5.10 -11.92
C TRP A 131 -12.03 -6.43 -11.74
N PRO A 132 -11.15 -6.80 -12.69
CA PRO A 132 -10.15 -7.84 -12.47
C PRO A 132 -9.31 -7.55 -11.23
N ALA A 133 -8.89 -8.60 -10.52
CA ALA A 133 -8.07 -8.52 -9.32
C ALA A 133 -6.77 -7.73 -9.56
N ASP A 134 -6.13 -7.90 -10.72
CA ASP A 134 -4.95 -7.13 -11.08
C ASP A 134 -5.24 -5.62 -11.17
N ALA A 135 -6.36 -5.20 -11.77
CA ALA A 135 -6.74 -3.78 -11.81
C ALA A 135 -7.06 -3.23 -10.40
N GLN A 136 -7.71 -4.04 -9.55
CA GLN A 136 -7.96 -3.68 -8.16
C GLN A 136 -6.64 -3.48 -7.38
N MET A 137 -5.69 -4.41 -7.54
CA MET A 137 -4.34 -4.30 -6.96
C MET A 137 -3.62 -3.05 -7.48
N GLY A 138 -3.70 -2.76 -8.79
CA GLY A 138 -3.06 -1.61 -9.43
C GLY A 138 -3.53 -0.27 -8.86
N ILE A 139 -4.85 -0.05 -8.79
CA ILE A 139 -5.38 1.20 -8.25
C ILE A 139 -5.16 1.30 -6.72
N LEU A 140 -5.22 0.19 -5.98
CA LEU A 140 -4.92 0.18 -4.54
C LEU A 140 -3.43 0.46 -4.27
N SER A 141 -2.52 -0.02 -5.11
CA SER A 141 -1.08 0.31 -5.09
C SER A 141 -0.85 1.80 -5.30
N MET A 142 -1.53 2.41 -6.29
CA MET A 142 -1.48 3.85 -6.51
C MET A 142 -2.05 4.63 -5.31
N ALA A 143 -3.21 4.22 -4.81
CA ALA A 143 -3.82 4.84 -3.64
C ALA A 143 -2.95 4.70 -2.38
N TRP A 144 -2.17 3.62 -2.24
CA TRP A 144 -1.20 3.44 -1.17
C TRP A 144 -0.07 4.47 -1.25
N ALA A 145 0.50 4.64 -2.45
CA ALA A 145 1.68 5.48 -2.64
C ALA A 145 1.40 6.99 -2.61
N MET A 146 0.23 7.43 -3.09
CA MET A 146 -0.08 8.85 -3.27
C MET A 146 -1.44 9.29 -2.70
N GLY A 147 -2.13 8.38 -1.99
CA GLY A 147 -3.47 8.60 -1.49
C GLY A 147 -4.56 8.45 -2.57
N PRO A 148 -5.79 8.06 -2.18
CA PRO A 148 -6.89 7.86 -3.12
C PRO A 148 -7.57 9.16 -3.58
N GLY A 149 -7.21 10.30 -2.95
CA GLY A 149 -7.94 11.57 -3.05
C GLY A 149 -7.95 12.23 -4.43
N ASN A 150 -6.87 12.08 -5.20
CA ASN A 150 -6.70 12.81 -6.46
C ASN A 150 -6.74 11.92 -7.71
N LEU A 151 -6.95 10.60 -7.57
CA LEU A 151 -6.90 9.68 -8.72
C LEU A 151 -8.02 9.94 -9.74
N HIS A 152 -9.21 10.37 -9.34
CA HIS A 152 -10.27 10.79 -10.27
C HIS A 152 -9.90 12.01 -11.14
N LYS A 153 -8.91 12.82 -10.73
CA LYS A 153 -8.45 14.00 -11.49
C LYS A 153 -7.50 13.62 -12.61
N TRP A 154 -7.03 12.38 -12.66
CA TRP A 154 -6.16 11.88 -13.71
C TRP A 154 -7.05 11.48 -14.88
N THR A 155 -7.52 12.48 -15.64
CA THR A 155 -8.67 12.35 -16.54
C THR A 155 -8.57 11.18 -17.53
N LEU A 156 -7.40 10.94 -18.13
CA LEU A 156 -7.19 9.81 -19.03
C LEU A 156 -7.25 8.45 -18.31
N PHE A 157 -6.50 8.30 -17.21
CA PHE A 157 -6.51 7.11 -16.38
C PHE A 157 -7.89 6.82 -15.79
N ALA A 158 -8.50 7.81 -15.14
CA ALA A 158 -9.80 7.70 -14.51
C ALA A 158 -10.89 7.39 -15.55
N GLY A 159 -10.91 8.08 -16.69
CA GLY A 159 -11.85 7.79 -17.77
C GLY A 159 -11.68 6.38 -18.33
N ALA A 160 -10.45 5.89 -18.44
CA ALA A 160 -10.16 4.52 -18.86
C ALA A 160 -10.69 3.49 -17.84
N CYS A 161 -10.41 3.71 -16.56
CA CYS A 161 -10.97 2.92 -15.46
C CYS A 161 -12.51 2.89 -15.45
N GLU A 162 -13.18 4.03 -15.70
CA GLU A 162 -14.64 4.13 -15.77
C GLU A 162 -15.23 3.22 -16.85
N ARG A 163 -14.52 3.09 -17.99
CA ARG A 163 -14.89 2.23 -19.11
C ARG A 163 -14.32 0.81 -19.02
N MET A 164 -13.58 0.49 -17.96
CA MET A 164 -12.80 -0.75 -17.82
C MET A 164 -11.81 -1.01 -18.98
N ASP A 165 -11.31 0.07 -19.58
CA ASP A 165 -10.27 0.06 -20.61
C ASP A 165 -8.89 0.05 -19.94
N PHE A 166 -8.44 -1.14 -19.55
CA PHE A 166 -7.22 -1.26 -18.75
C PHE A 166 -5.92 -1.16 -19.57
N ASP A 167 -5.98 -1.24 -20.91
CA ASP A 167 -4.84 -0.88 -21.75
C ASP A 167 -4.53 0.62 -21.63
N VAL A 168 -5.55 1.47 -21.82
CA VAL A 168 -5.39 2.93 -21.66
C VAL A 168 -5.07 3.28 -20.20
N ALA A 169 -5.62 2.55 -19.23
CA ALA A 169 -5.25 2.73 -17.83
C ALA A 169 -3.75 2.45 -17.59
N ALA A 170 -3.21 1.37 -18.17
CA ALA A 170 -1.78 1.04 -18.06
C ALA A 170 -0.89 2.16 -18.61
N ASP A 171 -1.25 2.73 -19.76
CA ASP A 171 -0.50 3.83 -20.39
C ASP A 171 -0.53 5.13 -19.56
N ASN A 172 -1.55 5.28 -18.69
CA ASN A 172 -1.82 6.53 -17.97
C ASN A 172 -1.69 6.41 -16.44
N CYS A 173 -1.22 5.28 -15.89
CA CYS A 173 -1.13 5.06 -14.45
C CYS A 173 0.21 5.52 -13.81
N ARG A 174 1.06 6.23 -14.55
CA ARG A 174 2.44 6.56 -14.13
C ARG A 174 2.47 7.62 -13.01
N ILE A 175 2.94 7.23 -11.83
CA ILE A 175 3.22 8.12 -10.70
C ILE A 175 4.48 8.95 -11.00
N ARG A 176 4.43 10.25 -10.64
CA ARG A 176 5.56 11.17 -10.82
C ARG A 176 6.79 10.69 -10.03
N GLU A 177 7.89 10.46 -10.75
CA GLU A 177 9.15 9.93 -10.18
C GLU A 177 10.10 11.02 -9.69
N ALA A 178 9.90 12.27 -10.12
CA ALA A 178 10.74 13.40 -9.73
C ALA A 178 10.68 13.61 -8.21
N GLY A 179 11.84 13.48 -7.55
CA GLY A 179 11.95 13.58 -6.09
C GLY A 179 11.49 12.32 -5.33
N ASN A 180 11.09 11.26 -6.04
CA ASN A 180 10.66 9.99 -5.43
C ASN A 180 11.07 8.79 -6.31
N PRO A 181 12.38 8.47 -6.42
CA PRO A 181 12.84 7.37 -7.26
C PRO A 181 12.31 6.00 -6.80
N GLY A 182 11.84 5.88 -5.56
CA GLY A 182 11.22 4.66 -5.02
C GLY A 182 9.96 4.22 -5.76
N VAL A 183 9.29 5.13 -6.49
CA VAL A 183 8.09 4.77 -7.28
C VAL A 183 8.40 4.18 -8.65
N ILE A 184 9.64 4.22 -9.15
CA ILE A 184 10.02 3.65 -10.45
C ILE A 184 9.64 2.15 -10.56
N PRO A 185 10.07 1.26 -9.62
CA PRO A 185 9.67 -0.15 -9.66
C PRO A 185 8.15 -0.33 -9.48
N ARG A 186 7.50 0.52 -8.65
CA ARG A 186 6.05 0.51 -8.47
C ARG A 186 5.31 0.85 -9.77
N ASN A 187 5.78 1.83 -10.54
CA ASN A 187 5.21 2.20 -11.83
C ASN A 187 5.22 1.01 -12.80
N LYS A 188 6.34 0.27 -12.88
CA LYS A 188 6.44 -0.93 -13.71
C LYS A 188 5.41 -1.99 -13.30
N ALA A 189 5.28 -2.24 -12.00
CA ALA A 189 4.31 -3.19 -11.47
C ALA A 189 2.86 -2.76 -11.73
N ASN A 190 2.54 -1.47 -11.56
CA ASN A 190 1.20 -0.96 -11.85
C ASN A 190 0.84 -1.09 -13.33
N ILE A 191 1.77 -0.81 -14.24
CA ILE A 191 1.57 -1.01 -15.69
C ILE A 191 1.26 -2.48 -15.98
N HIS A 192 2.07 -3.41 -15.45
CA HIS A 192 1.86 -4.85 -15.60
C HIS A 192 0.48 -5.28 -15.07
N LEU A 193 0.08 -4.82 -13.88
CA LEU A 193 -1.23 -5.11 -13.31
C LEU A 193 -2.38 -4.68 -14.23
N PHE A 194 -2.33 -3.47 -14.80
CA PHE A 194 -3.38 -3.02 -15.72
C PHE A 194 -3.34 -3.78 -17.06
N GLN A 195 -2.17 -4.14 -17.57
CA GLN A 195 -2.05 -4.99 -18.77
C GLN A 195 -2.61 -6.40 -18.55
N ASN A 196 -2.35 -7.00 -17.39
CA ASN A 196 -2.98 -8.27 -16.98
C ASN A 196 -4.50 -8.13 -16.93
N ALA A 197 -5.01 -7.05 -16.34
CA ALA A 197 -6.45 -6.81 -16.28
C ALA A 197 -7.09 -6.69 -17.67
N ALA A 198 -6.43 -6.06 -18.63
CA ALA A 198 -6.88 -6.00 -20.01
C ALA A 198 -6.92 -7.39 -20.67
N ALA A 199 -5.90 -8.22 -20.45
CA ALA A 199 -5.87 -9.60 -20.94
C ALA A 199 -6.96 -10.47 -20.30
N VAL A 200 -7.21 -10.31 -19.00
CA VAL A 200 -8.27 -11.03 -18.28
C VAL A 200 -9.64 -10.71 -18.86
N LEU A 201 -9.97 -9.42 -19.07
CA LEU A 201 -11.25 -9.06 -19.68
C LEU A 201 -11.41 -9.58 -21.11
N ALA A 202 -10.33 -9.60 -21.88
CA ALA A 202 -10.36 -10.10 -23.26
C ALA A 202 -10.59 -11.63 -23.35
N GLY A 203 -10.23 -12.40 -22.32
CA GLY A 203 -10.33 -13.86 -22.32
C GLY A 203 -11.31 -14.47 -21.32
N GLU A 204 -11.97 -13.66 -20.49
CA GLU A 204 -12.93 -14.16 -19.48
C GLU A 204 -14.13 -14.84 -20.13
N ALA A 205 -14.71 -14.22 -21.16
CA ALA A 205 -15.91 -14.75 -21.84
C ALA A 205 -15.67 -16.13 -22.49
N ASP A 206 -14.43 -16.38 -22.90
CA ASP A 206 -14.00 -17.64 -23.50
C ASP A 206 -13.48 -18.66 -22.45
N GLY A 207 -13.52 -18.29 -21.16
CA GLY A 207 -13.12 -19.16 -20.05
C GLY A 207 -11.60 -19.26 -19.81
N PHE A 208 -10.78 -18.44 -20.47
CA PHE A 208 -9.32 -18.46 -20.27
C PHE A 208 -8.90 -17.88 -18.91
N TYR A 209 -9.67 -16.93 -18.39
CA TYR A 209 -9.34 -16.20 -17.17
C TYR A 209 -10.55 -16.03 -16.24
N GLN A 210 -10.25 -15.72 -14.99
CA GLN A 210 -11.20 -15.40 -13.93
C GLN A 210 -10.88 -14.03 -13.34
N ILE A 211 -11.84 -13.11 -13.30
CA ILE A 211 -11.62 -11.75 -12.78
C ILE A 211 -11.21 -11.71 -11.32
N SER A 212 -11.53 -12.74 -10.53
CA SER A 212 -11.18 -12.81 -9.11
C SER A 212 -9.75 -13.33 -8.85
N THR A 213 -9.08 -13.87 -9.88
CA THR A 213 -7.72 -14.37 -9.76
C THR A 213 -6.73 -13.23 -10.01
N LEU A 214 -5.74 -13.09 -9.11
CA LEU A 214 -4.61 -12.18 -9.29
C LEU A 214 -3.53 -12.93 -10.09
N TYR A 215 -3.19 -12.45 -11.28
CA TYR A 215 -2.20 -13.08 -12.15
C TYR A 215 -0.78 -12.58 -11.91
N TYR A 216 -0.63 -11.33 -11.46
CA TYR A 216 0.67 -10.79 -11.07
C TYR A 216 1.39 -11.72 -10.06
N PRO A 217 2.69 -12.02 -10.24
CA PRO A 217 3.65 -11.37 -11.15
C PRO A 217 3.80 -12.06 -12.52
N VAL A 218 2.88 -12.93 -12.92
CA VAL A 218 2.87 -13.57 -14.24
C VAL A 218 2.14 -12.67 -15.25
N TRP A 219 2.54 -12.75 -16.53
CA TRP A 219 1.84 -12.08 -17.62
C TRP A 219 0.63 -12.91 -18.06
N ALA A 220 -0.56 -12.32 -17.98
CA ALA A 220 -1.72 -12.81 -18.71
C ALA A 220 -1.65 -12.31 -20.16
N MET A 221 -1.91 -13.18 -21.11
CA MET A 221 -1.86 -12.89 -22.54
C MET A 221 -3.27 -12.77 -23.11
N LYS A 222 -3.52 -11.75 -23.95
CA LYS A 222 -4.78 -11.65 -24.68
C LYS A 222 -4.95 -12.88 -25.58
N PRO A 223 -6.14 -13.50 -25.63
CA PRO A 223 -6.41 -14.56 -26.59
C PRO A 223 -6.17 -14.06 -28.02
N MET A 224 -5.64 -14.92 -28.89
CA MET A 224 -5.58 -14.64 -30.32
C MET A 224 -6.97 -14.88 -30.91
N VAL A 225 -7.60 -13.84 -31.43
CA VAL A 225 -8.82 -13.97 -32.22
C VAL A 225 -8.40 -14.39 -33.63
N PHE A 226 -8.83 -15.57 -34.06
CA PHE A 226 -8.64 -16.08 -35.42
C PHE A 226 -9.88 -15.81 -36.27
#